data_AF-A0A2D6KG09-F1
#
_entry.id   AF-A0A2D6KG09-F1
#
_cell.length_a   1.000
_cell.length_b   1.000
_cell.length_c   1.000
_cell.angle_alpha   90.00
_cell.angle_beta   90.00
_cell.angle_gamma   90.00
#
_symmetry.space_group_name_H-M   'P 1'
#
loop_
_entity.id
_entity.type
_entity.pdbx_description
1 polymer ?
#
loop_
_entity_poly.entity_id
_entity_poly.type
_entity_poly.pdbx_seq_one_letter_code
_entity_poly.pdbx_strand_id
1 'polypeptide(L)'
;MVDDSPFIARMNFPSSEVPFRAYLHQSGFESAYGRRISDVYDYLRATMGSLEAKGHLEGFEYLIPIVWGNDEDKFIDIFAYSDVTDNWPGNPDVSNLTVKGSLIMPRREELVTTTCGDGLILLGREEDYRRKTECLEYYLKEPPNDEDLGRVSPRRKMHM
;
A
#
# COMPACT_ATOMS: atom_id res chain seq x y z
N MET A 1 -13.87 23.37 2.40
CA MET A 1 -12.65 22.64 2.03
C MET A 1 -13.05 21.19 1.91
N VAL A 2 -12.97 20.63 0.71
CA VAL A 2 -13.35 19.24 0.43
C VAL A 2 -12.06 18.44 0.52
N ASP A 3 -11.84 17.83 1.67
CA ASP A 3 -10.69 16.95 1.94
C ASP A 3 -11.26 15.55 2.18
N ASP A 4 -11.78 14.96 1.11
CA ASP A 4 -12.18 13.55 1.09
C ASP A 4 -11.01 12.81 0.44
N SER A 5 -10.15 12.16 1.24
CA SER A 5 -9.10 11.35 0.64
C SER A 5 -9.72 10.26 -0.22
N PRO A 6 -9.09 9.94 -1.35
CA PRO A 6 -9.62 8.94 -2.27
C PRO A 6 -9.39 7.51 -1.78
N PHE A 7 -8.80 7.33 -0.59
CA PHE A 7 -8.61 6.03 0.03
C PHE A 7 -9.77 5.68 0.95
N ILE A 8 -10.40 4.54 0.69
CA ILE A 8 -11.62 4.09 1.38
C ILE A 8 -11.34 3.06 2.48
N ALA A 9 -10.15 2.48 2.50
CA ALA A 9 -9.72 1.58 3.56
C ALA A 9 -8.20 1.57 3.73
N ARG A 10 -7.79 1.27 4.97
CA ARG A 10 -6.41 0.90 5.33
C ARG A 10 -6.44 -0.49 5.98
N MET A 11 -5.50 -1.33 5.60
CA MET A 11 -5.34 -2.69 6.13
C MET A 11 -3.91 -2.86 6.64
N ASN A 12 -3.75 -3.27 7.90
CA ASN A 12 -2.45 -3.47 8.52
C ASN A 12 -2.13 -4.97 8.63
N PHE A 13 -0.92 -5.36 8.25
CA PHE A 13 -0.43 -6.73 8.29
C PHE A 13 0.95 -6.74 8.99
N PRO A 14 0.99 -6.50 10.31
CA PRO A 14 2.26 -6.43 11.05
C PRO A 14 2.90 -7.80 11.28
N SER A 15 2.20 -8.91 10.99
CA SER A 15 2.66 -10.28 11.26
C SER A 15 3.00 -11.07 10.00
N SER A 16 3.07 -10.44 8.82
CA SER A 16 3.65 -11.06 7.62
C SER A 16 5.18 -11.11 7.73
N GLU A 17 5.83 -11.95 6.91
CA GLU A 17 7.30 -12.07 6.90
C GLU A 17 7.97 -10.71 6.65
N VAL A 18 7.47 -9.99 5.63
CA VAL A 18 7.72 -8.55 5.48
C VAL A 18 6.46 -7.81 5.89
N PRO A 19 6.45 -7.05 7.00
CA PRO A 19 5.28 -6.34 7.46
C PRO A 19 4.84 -5.26 6.47
N PHE A 20 3.53 -5.07 6.32
CA PHE A 20 3.03 -4.08 5.39
C PHE A 20 1.74 -3.39 5.82
N ARG A 21 1.52 -2.20 5.27
CA ARG A 21 0.29 -1.42 5.41
C ARG A 21 -0.25 -1.12 4.04
N ALA A 22 -1.43 -1.66 3.75
CA ALA A 22 -2.07 -1.49 2.45
C ALA A 22 -3.17 -0.45 2.48
N TYR A 23 -3.31 0.25 1.36
CA TYR A 23 -4.29 1.30 1.16
C TYR A 23 -5.18 0.98 -0.04
N LEU A 24 -6.48 1.04 0.15
CA LEU A 24 -7.45 0.81 -0.92
C LEU A 24 -7.96 2.15 -1.47
N HIS A 25 -7.66 2.41 -2.72
CA HIS A 25 -8.14 3.56 -3.46
C HIS A 25 -9.56 3.34 -3.97
N GLN A 26 -10.35 4.41 -4.09
CA GLN A 26 -11.72 4.36 -4.62
C GLN A 26 -11.78 4.09 -6.12
N SER A 27 -10.76 4.51 -6.87
CA SER A 27 -10.68 4.28 -8.33
C SER A 27 -10.69 2.80 -8.64
N GLY A 28 -11.63 2.39 -9.49
CA GLY A 28 -11.81 1.01 -9.94
C GLY A 28 -12.22 0.02 -8.85
N PHE A 29 -12.51 0.47 -7.61
CA PHE A 29 -12.96 -0.43 -6.55
C PHE A 29 -14.25 -1.18 -6.92
N GLU A 30 -15.20 -0.48 -7.53
CA GLU A 30 -16.44 -1.09 -7.99
C GLU A 30 -16.22 -2.02 -9.19
N SER A 31 -15.59 -1.51 -10.24
CA SER A 31 -15.47 -2.20 -11.53
C SER A 31 -14.50 -3.39 -11.48
N ALA A 32 -13.37 -3.26 -10.79
CA ALA A 32 -12.36 -4.32 -10.70
C ALA A 32 -12.60 -5.29 -9.52
N TYR A 33 -13.24 -4.83 -8.42
CA TYR A 33 -13.38 -5.63 -7.18
C TYR A 33 -14.82 -5.83 -6.70
N GLY A 34 -15.84 -5.43 -7.48
CA GLY A 34 -17.25 -5.73 -7.17
C GLY A 34 -17.79 -5.07 -5.90
N ARG A 35 -17.16 -3.97 -5.44
CA ARG A 35 -17.51 -3.21 -4.22
C ARG A 35 -17.37 -3.96 -2.89
N ARG A 36 -16.59 -5.04 -2.84
CA ARG A 36 -16.37 -5.81 -1.60
C ARG A 36 -14.93 -5.67 -1.12
N ILE A 37 -14.76 -5.14 0.09
CA ILE A 37 -13.44 -5.04 0.73
C ILE A 37 -12.83 -6.43 0.95
N SER A 38 -13.66 -7.47 1.18
CA SER A 38 -13.19 -8.86 1.25
C SER A 38 -12.46 -9.29 -0.02
N ASP A 39 -12.97 -8.93 -1.18
CA ASP A 39 -12.42 -9.37 -2.47
C ASP A 39 -11.07 -8.68 -2.74
N VAL A 40 -10.93 -7.43 -2.28
CA VAL A 40 -9.65 -6.71 -2.24
C VAL A 40 -8.67 -7.39 -1.28
N TYR A 41 -9.12 -7.76 -0.08
CA TYR A 41 -8.30 -8.40 0.95
C TYR A 41 -7.77 -9.75 0.47
N ASP A 42 -8.64 -10.58 -0.12
CA ASP A 42 -8.28 -11.89 -0.67
C ASP A 42 -7.28 -11.75 -1.82
N TYR A 43 -7.52 -10.80 -2.73
CA TYR A 43 -6.60 -10.50 -3.83
C TYR A 43 -5.23 -10.02 -3.34
N LEU A 44 -5.21 -9.11 -2.36
CA LEU A 44 -3.99 -8.61 -1.74
C LEU A 44 -3.22 -9.75 -1.07
N ARG A 45 -3.85 -10.58 -0.23
CA ARG A 45 -3.16 -11.69 0.43
C ARG A 45 -2.62 -12.73 -0.55
N ALA A 46 -3.40 -13.08 -1.56
CA ALA A 46 -2.96 -14.01 -2.60
C ALA A 46 -1.76 -13.46 -3.38
N THR A 47 -1.79 -12.16 -3.72
CA THR A 47 -0.68 -11.50 -4.42
C THR A 47 0.57 -11.43 -3.55
N MET A 48 0.46 -10.94 -2.32
CA MET A 48 1.58 -10.83 -1.39
C MET A 48 2.23 -12.20 -1.11
N GLY A 49 1.43 -13.23 -0.85
CA GLY A 49 1.94 -14.59 -0.65
C GLY A 49 2.60 -15.18 -1.90
N SER A 50 2.10 -14.86 -3.11
CA SER A 50 2.79 -15.26 -4.34
C SER A 50 4.11 -14.53 -4.56
N LEU A 51 4.22 -13.25 -4.17
CA LEU A 51 5.45 -12.48 -4.31
C LEU A 51 6.53 -12.99 -3.35
N GLU A 52 6.12 -13.22 -2.10
CA GLU A 52 6.94 -13.84 -1.06
C GLU A 52 7.47 -15.21 -1.50
N ALA A 53 6.57 -16.13 -1.90
CA ALA A 53 6.95 -17.48 -2.33
C ALA A 53 7.89 -17.51 -3.56
N LYS A 54 7.96 -16.42 -4.34
CA LYS A 54 8.84 -16.27 -5.50
C LYS A 54 10.12 -15.49 -5.20
N GLY A 55 10.35 -15.09 -3.94
CA GLY A 55 11.51 -14.31 -3.53
C GLY A 55 11.48 -12.84 -3.99
N HIS A 56 10.34 -12.33 -4.49
CA HIS A 56 10.25 -10.93 -4.93
C HIS A 56 10.27 -9.93 -3.78
N LEU A 57 10.10 -10.39 -2.54
CA LEU A 57 10.11 -9.56 -1.34
C LEU A 57 11.40 -9.68 -0.52
N GLU A 58 12.37 -10.49 -0.98
CA GLU A 58 13.63 -10.69 -0.27
C GLU A 58 14.42 -9.38 -0.13
N GLY A 59 14.92 -9.12 1.08
CA GLY A 59 15.74 -7.94 1.38
C GLY A 59 14.94 -6.66 1.69
N PHE A 60 13.62 -6.69 1.61
CA PHE A 60 12.78 -5.58 2.09
C PHE A 60 12.37 -5.79 3.55
N GLU A 61 12.23 -4.68 4.28
CA GLU A 61 11.91 -4.68 5.71
C GLU A 61 10.48 -4.22 5.98
N TYR A 62 9.89 -3.45 5.06
CA TYR A 62 8.52 -2.94 5.18
C TYR A 62 7.96 -2.55 3.81
N LEU A 63 6.64 -2.70 3.62
CA LEU A 63 5.97 -2.36 2.36
C LEU A 63 4.75 -1.45 2.55
N ILE A 64 4.50 -0.60 1.55
CA ILE A 64 3.25 0.14 1.36
C ILE A 64 2.60 -0.29 0.04
N PRO A 65 1.67 -1.27 0.07
CA PRO A 65 0.84 -1.57 -1.09
C PRO A 65 -0.30 -0.56 -1.25
N ILE A 66 -0.51 -0.09 -2.47
CA ILE A 66 -1.64 0.74 -2.86
C ILE A 66 -2.47 -0.06 -3.86
N VAL A 67 -3.66 -0.46 -3.42
CA VAL A 67 -4.59 -1.25 -4.21
C VAL A 67 -5.60 -0.33 -4.89
N TRP A 68 -5.72 -0.46 -6.20
CA TRP A 68 -6.60 0.35 -7.02
C TRP A 68 -7.03 -0.43 -8.26
N GLY A 69 -7.99 0.09 -9.01
CA GLY A 69 -8.41 -0.49 -10.28
C GLY A 69 -8.50 0.55 -11.39
N ASN A 70 -8.36 0.07 -12.62
CA ASN A 70 -8.67 0.81 -13.83
C ASN A 70 -9.58 -0.05 -14.70
N ASP A 71 -10.82 0.37 -14.91
CA ASP A 71 -11.87 -0.48 -15.49
C ASP A 71 -11.96 -1.84 -14.76
N GLU A 72 -11.80 -2.96 -15.46
CA GLU A 72 -11.84 -4.31 -14.88
C GLU A 72 -10.47 -4.80 -14.37
N ASP A 73 -9.41 -4.03 -14.61
CA ASP A 73 -8.05 -4.40 -14.22
C ASP A 73 -7.79 -4.08 -12.75
N LYS A 74 -7.25 -5.08 -12.04
CA LYS A 74 -6.82 -4.99 -10.64
C LYS A 74 -5.36 -4.60 -10.56
N PHE A 75 -5.02 -3.60 -9.76
CA PHE A 75 -3.65 -3.12 -9.59
C PHE A 75 -3.23 -3.12 -8.12
N ILE A 76 -1.94 -3.39 -7.90
CA ILE A 76 -1.25 -3.13 -6.63
C ILE A 76 0.08 -2.44 -6.96
N ASP A 77 0.24 -1.21 -6.52
CA ASP A 77 1.55 -0.55 -6.49
C ASP A 77 2.19 -0.80 -5.12
N ILE A 78 3.29 -1.52 -5.10
CA ILE A 78 4.00 -1.88 -3.88
C ILE A 78 5.26 -1.01 -3.79
N PHE A 79 5.30 -0.18 -2.77
CA PHE A 79 6.48 0.59 -2.40
C PHE A 79 7.21 -0.17 -1.31
N ALA A 80 8.34 -0.76 -1.68
CA ALA A 80 9.11 -1.67 -0.86
C ALA A 80 10.33 -0.96 -0.29
N TYR A 81 10.44 -0.94 1.03
CA TYR A 81 11.51 -0.24 1.74
C TYR A 81 12.58 -1.23 2.17
N SER A 82 13.84 -0.84 1.96
CA SER A 82 15.04 -1.54 2.43
C SER A 82 15.97 -0.55 3.13
N ASP A 83 16.95 -1.06 3.87
CA ASP A 83 17.91 -0.23 4.63
C ASP A 83 17.20 0.62 5.71
N VAL A 84 16.08 0.11 6.22
CA VAL A 84 15.15 0.76 7.13
C VAL A 84 15.67 0.73 8.56
N THR A 85 16.17 -0.42 9.01
CA THR A 85 16.71 -0.55 10.38
C THR A 85 17.93 0.34 10.60
N ASP A 86 18.83 0.43 9.61
CA ASP A 86 20.06 1.21 9.71
C ASP A 86 19.84 2.71 9.43
N ASN A 87 18.81 3.07 8.65
CA ASN A 87 18.52 4.47 8.27
C ASN A 87 17.13 4.96 8.71
N TRP A 88 16.59 4.48 9.83
CA TRP A 88 15.27 4.89 10.29
C TRP A 88 15.10 6.42 10.47
N PRO A 89 15.99 7.18 11.14
CA PRO A 89 15.85 8.64 11.13
C PRO A 89 16.26 9.28 9.79
N GLY A 90 16.91 8.51 8.93
CA GLY A 90 17.46 8.94 7.64
C GLY A 90 16.48 8.73 6.47
N ASN A 91 17.06 8.35 5.33
CA ASN A 91 16.35 8.19 4.07
C ASN A 91 16.52 6.74 3.58
N PRO A 92 15.63 5.82 3.98
CA PRO A 92 15.70 4.43 3.52
C PRO A 92 15.53 4.35 2.00
N ASP A 93 16.01 3.25 1.43
CA ASP A 93 15.84 2.97 0.02
C ASP A 93 14.40 2.54 -0.28
N VAL A 94 13.83 3.07 -1.37
CA VAL A 94 12.47 2.74 -1.81
C VAL A 94 12.50 2.17 -3.21
N SER A 95 12.04 0.94 -3.33
CA SER A 95 11.79 0.26 -4.60
C SER A 95 10.30 0.25 -4.92
N ASN A 96 9.96 0.18 -6.20
CA ASN A 96 8.59 0.09 -6.68
C ASN A 96 8.41 -1.24 -7.43
N LEU A 97 7.28 -1.91 -7.17
CA LEU A 97 6.81 -3.08 -7.88
C LEU A 97 5.32 -2.90 -8.18
N THR A 98 4.91 -3.06 -9.44
CA THR A 98 3.48 -2.99 -9.80
C THR A 98 2.99 -4.37 -10.21
N VAL A 99 1.85 -4.78 -9.66
CA VAL A 99 1.14 -6.00 -10.05
C VAL A 99 -0.15 -5.61 -10.75
N LYS A 100 -0.39 -6.16 -11.94
CA LYS A 100 -1.63 -6.03 -12.70
C LYS A 100 -2.29 -7.40 -12.84
N GLY A 101 -3.41 -7.63 -12.15
CA GLY A 101 -4.02 -8.95 -12.05
C GLY A 101 -3.06 -9.95 -11.41
N SER A 102 -2.60 -10.96 -12.15
CA SER A 102 -1.57 -11.90 -11.70
C SER A 102 -0.17 -11.63 -12.27
N LEU A 103 -0.02 -10.59 -13.10
CA LEU A 103 1.21 -10.26 -13.79
C LEU A 103 2.02 -9.25 -12.97
N ILE A 104 3.27 -9.61 -12.69
CA ILE A 104 4.25 -8.68 -12.15
C ILE A 104 4.77 -7.87 -13.32
N MET A 105 4.57 -6.56 -13.30
CA MET A 105 5.06 -5.68 -14.36
C MET A 105 6.57 -5.48 -14.19
N PRO A 106 7.41 -5.90 -15.16
CA PRO A 106 8.84 -5.74 -15.05
C PRO A 106 9.22 -4.26 -15.07
N ARG A 107 10.24 -3.90 -14.28
CA ARG A 107 10.79 -2.54 -14.19
C ARG A 107 11.52 -2.06 -15.47
N ARG A 108 11.52 -2.85 -16.56
CA ARG A 108 12.29 -2.53 -17.78
C ARG A 108 11.55 -1.54 -18.68
N GLU A 109 12.35 -0.67 -19.28
CA GLU A 109 12.13 0.60 -19.98
C GLU A 109 10.94 0.75 -20.96
N GLU A 110 10.10 -0.27 -21.17
CA GLU A 110 9.05 -0.25 -22.20
C GLU A 110 7.62 -0.35 -21.66
N LEU A 111 7.44 -0.55 -20.35
CA LEU A 111 6.13 -0.53 -19.71
C LEU A 111 6.14 0.49 -18.57
N VAL A 112 5.55 1.66 -18.82
CA VAL A 112 5.29 2.66 -17.78
C VAL A 112 4.44 1.99 -16.69
N THR A 113 5.05 1.69 -15.55
CA THR A 113 4.31 1.30 -14.35
C THR A 113 3.51 2.52 -13.93
N THR A 114 2.23 2.52 -14.28
CA THR A 114 1.34 3.62 -13.94
C THR A 114 1.02 3.48 -12.46
N THR A 115 1.46 4.44 -11.65
CA THR A 115 0.93 4.62 -10.31
C THR A 115 -0.08 5.76 -10.31
N CYS A 116 -1.06 5.73 -9.41
CA CYS A 116 -2.00 6.83 -9.26
C CYS A 116 -1.33 8.02 -8.56
N GLY A 117 -1.62 9.25 -8.99
CA GLY A 117 -1.07 10.47 -8.37
C GLY A 117 -1.40 10.59 -6.88
N ASP A 118 -2.59 10.15 -6.49
CA ASP A 118 -3.02 10.08 -5.10
C ASP A 118 -2.17 9.11 -4.26
N GLY A 119 -1.64 8.06 -4.89
CA GLY A 119 -0.70 7.14 -4.26
C GLY A 119 0.61 7.83 -3.89
N LEU A 120 1.14 8.68 -4.77
CA LEU A 120 2.35 9.47 -4.47
C LEU A 120 2.11 10.46 -3.32
N ILE A 121 0.94 11.09 -3.26
CA ILE A 121 0.56 12.00 -2.17
C ILE A 121 0.51 11.23 -0.85
N LEU A 122 -0.14 10.06 -0.84
CA LEU A 122 -0.20 9.18 0.33
C LEU A 122 1.19 8.76 0.82
N LEU A 123 2.09 8.40 -0.08
CA LEU A 123 3.47 8.04 0.30
C LEU A 123 4.22 9.20 0.94
N GLY A 124 4.05 10.42 0.43
CA GLY A 124 4.61 11.61 1.06
C GLY A 124 4.13 11.77 2.51
N ARG A 125 2.83 11.53 2.75
CA ARG A 125 2.23 11.59 4.09
C ARG A 125 2.72 10.45 5.00
N GLU A 126 2.84 9.23 4.50
CA GLU A 126 3.42 8.10 5.22
C GLU A 126 4.87 8.39 5.61
N GLU A 127 5.66 8.96 4.69
CA GLU A 127 7.06 9.33 4.93
C GLU A 127 7.20 10.46 5.97
N ASP A 128 6.33 11.47 5.91
CA ASP A 128 6.26 12.53 6.94
C ASP A 128 5.92 11.96 8.32
N TYR A 129 5.01 10.99 8.38
CA TYR A 129 4.67 10.31 9.63
C TYR A 129 5.81 9.43 10.14
N ARG A 130 6.43 8.63 9.25
CA ARG A 130 7.58 7.76 9.55
C ARG A 130 8.69 8.54 10.24
N ARG A 131 9.04 9.73 9.73
CA ARG A 131 10.07 10.61 10.29
C ARG A 131 9.76 11.14 11.70
N LYS A 132 8.51 11.06 12.15
CA LYS A 132 8.08 11.44 13.51
C LYS A 132 8.06 10.25 14.49
N THR A 133 8.28 9.03 14.00
CA THR A 133 8.27 7.81 14.82
C THR A 133 9.68 7.33 15.13
N GLU A 134 9.85 6.68 16.29
CA GLU A 134 11.16 6.30 16.82
C GLU A 134 11.84 5.16 16.06
N CYS A 135 11.05 4.18 15.59
CA CYS A 135 11.52 3.00 14.89
C CYS A 135 10.40 2.34 14.06
N LEU A 136 10.76 1.38 13.20
CA LEU A 136 9.82 0.63 12.38
C LEU A 136 8.74 -0.09 13.19
N GLU A 137 9.13 -0.70 14.33
CA GLU A 137 8.19 -1.39 15.20
C GLU A 137 7.08 -0.44 15.70
N TYR A 138 7.48 0.74 16.18
CA TYR A 138 6.55 1.75 16.66
C TYR A 138 5.64 2.23 15.52
N TYR A 139 6.22 2.52 14.36
CA TYR A 139 5.50 2.94 13.17
C TYR A 139 4.45 1.94 12.68
N LEU A 140 4.74 0.63 12.74
CA LEU A 140 3.79 -0.41 12.35
C LEU A 140 2.67 -0.58 13.38
N LYS A 141 3.01 -0.45 14.65
CA LYS A 141 2.07 -0.57 15.78
C LYS A 141 1.14 0.62 15.87
N GLU A 142 1.64 1.81 15.59
CA GLU A 142 0.91 3.07 15.61
C GLU A 142 0.79 3.60 14.18
N PRO A 143 -0.24 3.20 13.43
CA PRO A 143 -0.43 3.75 12.09
C PRO A 143 -0.91 5.20 12.17
N PRO A 144 -0.58 6.04 11.17
CA PRO A 144 -0.95 7.46 11.15
C PRO A 144 -2.46 7.64 11.30
N ASN A 145 -2.92 8.72 11.92
CA ASN A 145 -4.36 8.95 12.05
C ASN A 145 -4.95 9.54 10.75
N ASP A 146 -6.26 9.77 10.73
CA ASP A 146 -6.93 10.37 9.57
C ASP A 146 -6.43 11.79 9.28
N GLU A 147 -5.95 12.54 10.27
CA GLU A 147 -5.39 13.89 10.06
C GLU A 147 -4.00 13.81 9.40
N ASP A 148 -3.15 12.89 9.84
CA ASP A 148 -1.83 12.62 9.26
C ASP A 148 -1.93 12.21 7.78
N LEU A 149 -2.97 11.44 7.43
CA LEU A 149 -3.21 10.95 6.07
C LEU A 149 -4.16 11.81 5.25
N GLY A 150 -4.71 12.90 5.80
CA GLY A 150 -5.77 13.71 5.19
C GLY A 150 -7.00 12.89 4.79
N ARG A 151 -7.80 12.47 5.78
CA ARG A 151 -9.10 11.75 5.79
C ARG A 151 -9.24 10.47 4.97
N VAL A 152 -8.58 9.39 5.39
CA VAL A 152 -8.95 8.00 5.00
C VAL A 152 -10.20 7.57 5.78
N SER A 153 -11.33 8.23 5.57
CA SER A 153 -12.51 8.01 6.42
C SER A 153 -13.14 6.63 6.11
N PRO A 154 -13.34 5.75 7.12
CA PRO A 154 -14.12 4.54 6.91
C PRO A 154 -15.57 4.97 6.68
N ARG A 155 -16.06 4.89 5.43
CA ARG A 155 -17.48 5.13 5.15
C ARG A 155 -18.31 4.05 5.89
N ARG A 156 -18.79 4.43 7.08
CA ARG A 156 -19.75 3.75 7.97
C ARG A 156 -19.29 2.42 8.56
N LYS A 157 -19.35 2.32 9.89
CA LYS A 157 -19.46 1.05 10.62
C LYS A 157 -20.58 0.23 9.98
N MET A 158 -20.26 -0.81 9.21
CA MET A 158 -21.20 -1.87 8.93
C MET A 158 -21.35 -2.66 10.23
N HIS A 159 -22.44 -2.39 10.94
CA HIS A 159 -22.93 -3.33 11.93
C HIS A 159 -23.26 -4.63 11.19
N MET A 160 -22.56 -5.70 11.55
CA MET A 160 -23.01 -7.08 11.31
C MET A 160 -24.28 -7.34 12.12
#